data_AF-A0A7G6WX59-F1
#
_entry.id   AF-A0A7G6WX59-F1
#
_cell.length_a   1.000
_cell.length_b   1.000
_cell.length_c   1.000
_cell.angle_alpha   90.00
_cell.angle_beta   90.00
_cell.angle_gamma   90.00
#
_symmetry.space_group_name_H-M   'P 1'
#
loop_
_entity.id
_entity.type
_entity.pdbx_description
1 polymer ?
#
loop_
_entity_poly.entity_id
_entity_poly.type
_entity_poly.pdbx_seq_one_letter_code
_entity_poly.pdbx_strand_id
1 'polypeptide(L)' 'MDAAEALVAERSDTVGIGVGLYADYGAAQRMYVRRGYLPDGRGILYNLKQVPPGEMVRNDDDTTLMFTKSLRP' A
#
# COMPACT_ATOMS: atom_id res chain seq x y z
N MET A 1 0.95 12.03 6.30
CA MET A 1 -0.04 10.94 6.44
C MET A 1 -1.32 11.45 7.09
N ASP A 2 -1.28 12.14 8.23
CA ASP A 2 -2.50 12.61 8.94
C ASP A 2 -3.45 13.45 8.07
N ALA A 3 -2.93 14.43 7.33
CA ALA A 3 -3.77 15.25 6.43
C ALA A 3 -4.44 14.44 5.31
N ALA A 4 -3.73 13.46 4.75
CA ALA A 4 -4.28 12.59 3.71
C ALA A 4 -5.33 11.61 4.29
N GLU A 5 -5.04 11.04 5.46
CA GLU A 5 -5.98 10.18 6.20
C GLU A 5 -7.27 10.97 6.55
N ALA A 6 -7.14 12.23 7.01
CA ALA A 6 -8.28 13.10 7.31
C ALA A 6 -9.14 13.39 6.06
N LEU A 7 -8.53 13.73 4.92
CA LEU A 7 -9.25 13.95 3.66
C LEU A 7 -9.96 12.70 3.15
N VAL A 8 -9.39 11.51 3.38
CA VAL A 8 -10.06 10.25 3.02
C VAL A 8 -11.23 9.96 3.97
N ALA A 9 -11.07 10.24 5.27
CA ALA A 9 -12.11 10.04 6.29
C ALA A 9 -13.40 10.82 6.02
N GLU A 10 -13.33 11.95 5.30
CA GLU A 10 -14.51 12.72 4.87
C GLU A 10 -15.45 11.93 3.95
N ARG A 11 -14.96 10.87 3.29
CA ARG A 11 -15.70 10.13 2.25
C ARG A 11 -15.58 8.61 2.30
N SER A 12 -14.68 8.06 3.10
CA SER A 12 -14.40 6.63 3.18
C SER A 12 -13.88 6.23 4.56
N ASP A 13 -14.32 5.08 5.04
CA ASP A 13 -13.87 4.51 6.32
C ASP A 13 -12.54 3.76 6.20
N THR A 14 -12.05 3.60 4.97
CA THR A 14 -10.81 2.90 4.67
C THR A 14 -9.93 3.78 3.80
N VAL A 15 -8.65 3.85 4.17
CA VAL A 15 -7.60 4.44 3.34
C VAL A 15 -6.71 3.34 2.77
N GLY A 16 -6.41 3.43 1.48
CA GLY A 16 -5.46 2.56 0.78
C GLY A 16 -4.20 3.30 0.38
N ILE A 17 -3.06 2.62 0.37
CA ILE A 17 -1.79 3.15 -0.11
C ILE A 17 -0.94 2.05 -0.76
N GLY A 18 -0.29 2.36 -1.88
CA GLY A 18 0.71 1.49 -2.50
C GLY A 18 2.11 1.79 -1.99
N VAL A 19 2.94 0.76 -1.84
CA VAL A 19 4.34 0.90 -1.46
C VAL A 19 5.22 0.01 -2.33
N GLY A 20 6.32 0.56 -2.84
CA GLY A 20 7.30 -0.18 -3.63
C GLY A 20 8.04 -1.23 -2.81
N LEU A 21 8.69 -2.17 -3.49
CA LEU A 21 9.23 -3.38 -2.85
C LEU A 21 10.75 -3.40 -2.67
N TYR A 22 11.49 -2.49 -3.31
CA TYR A 22 12.94 -2.40 -3.11
C TYR A 22 13.33 -1.53 -1.90
N ALA A 23 14.61 -1.63 -1.51
CA ALA A 23 15.10 -1.21 -0.18
C ALA A 23 14.80 0.25 0.19
N ASP A 24 14.78 1.15 -0.78
CA ASP A 24 14.55 2.59 -0.53
C ASP A 24 13.15 2.86 0.01
N TYR A 25 12.18 1.99 -0.28
CA TYR A 25 10.83 2.05 0.28
C TYR A 25 10.72 1.48 1.69
N GLY A 26 11.77 0.85 2.23
CA GLY A 26 11.73 0.17 3.54
C GLY A 26 11.34 1.09 4.69
N ALA A 27 11.75 2.37 4.65
CA ALA A 27 11.33 3.37 5.63
C ALA A 27 9.81 3.61 5.58
N ALA A 28 9.25 3.72 4.37
CA ALA A 28 7.82 3.90 4.15
C ALA A 28 7.02 2.66 4.58
N GLN A 29 7.46 1.46 4.18
CA GLN A 29 6.84 0.18 4.58
C GLN A 29 6.71 0.09 6.11
N ARG A 30 7.81 0.30 6.84
CA ARG A 30 7.82 0.25 8.32
C ARG A 30 6.95 1.33 8.94
N MET A 31 6.95 2.53 8.38
CA MET A 31 6.13 3.64 8.85
C MET A 31 4.65 3.34 8.69
N TYR A 32 4.20 2.79 7.55
CA TYR A 32 2.81 2.42 7.33
C TYR A 32 2.34 1.34 8.30
N VAL A 33 3.12 0.26 8.48
CA VAL A 33 2.78 -0.79 9.46
C VAL A 33 2.62 -0.22 10.87
N ARG A 34 3.56 0.62 11.32
CA ARG A 34 3.50 1.27 12.63
C ARG A 34 2.32 2.21 12.81
N ARG A 35 1.76 2.73 11.72
CA ARG A 35 0.57 3.58 11.71
C ARG A 35 -0.75 2.80 11.63
N GLY A 36 -0.69 1.46 11.64
CA GLY A 36 -1.87 0.58 11.64
C GLY A 36 -2.33 0.15 10.24
N TYR A 37 -1.52 0.37 9.21
CA TYR A 37 -1.80 -0.18 7.89
C TYR A 37 -1.41 -1.65 7.82
N LEU A 38 -2.24 -2.45 7.16
CA LEU A 38 -2.03 -3.87 6.90
C LEU A 38 -2.01 -4.14 5.39
N PRO A 39 -1.27 -5.14 4.90
CA PRO A 39 -1.40 -5.58 3.51
C PRO A 39 -2.85 -5.95 3.20
N ASP A 40 -3.35 -5.52 2.04
CA ASP A 40 -4.75 -5.71 1.64
C ASP A 40 -5.08 -7.12 1.11
N GLY A 41 -4.08 -8.01 1.10
CA GLY A 41 -4.22 -9.41 0.69
C GLY A 41 -4.23 -9.65 -0.82
N ARG A 42 -4.11 -8.62 -1.66
CA ARG A 42 -4.19 -8.77 -3.13
C ARG A 42 -2.89 -9.23 -3.80
N GLY A 43 -1.81 -9.40 -3.04
CA GLY A 43 -0.49 -9.75 -3.56
C GLY A 43 0.19 -8.58 -4.27
N ILE A 44 1.14 -8.89 -5.14
CA ILE A 44 1.90 -7.89 -5.91
C ILE A 44 1.01 -7.27 -6.98
N LEU A 45 1.07 -5.96 -7.11
CA LEU A 45 0.56 -5.22 -8.25
C LEU A 45 1.72 -4.67 -9.08
N TYR A 46 1.58 -4.72 -10.40
CA TYR A 46 2.44 -4.03 -11.35
C TYR A 46 1.59 -3.10 -12.20
N ASN A 47 1.89 -1.79 -12.19
CA ASN A 47 1.09 -0.77 -12.86
C ASN A 47 -0.41 -0.89 -12.50
N LEU A 48 -0.69 -0.97 -11.19
CA LEU A 48 -2.03 -1.11 -10.60
C LEU A 48 -2.82 -2.37 -10.99
N LYS A 49 -2.19 -3.38 -11.60
CA LYS A 49 -2.80 -4.66 -11.97
C LYS A 49 -2.19 -5.78 -11.16
N GLN A 50 -3.02 -6.72 -10.69
CA GLN A 50 -2.52 -7.90 -9.98
C GLN A 50 -1.58 -8.71 -10.88
N VAL A 51 -0.49 -9.18 -10.30
CA VAL A 51 0.48 -10.05 -10.97
C VAL A 51 0.08 -11.51 -10.74
N PRO A 52 -0.22 -12.28 -11.80
CA PRO A 52 -0.53 -13.71 -11.67
C PRO A 52 0.64 -14.52 -11.09
N PRO A 53 0.36 -15.63 -10.38
CA PRO A 53 1.42 -16.55 -9.95
C PRO A 53 2.25 -17.07 -11.14
N GLY A 54 3.57 -17.04 -11.00
CA GLY A 54 4.50 -17.51 -12.04
C GLY A 54 4.98 -16.43 -13.01
N GLU A 55 4.39 -15.24 -12.99
CA GLU A 55 4.82 -14.10 -13.81
C GLU A 55 6.05 -13.40 -13.21
N MET A 56 6.84 -12.79 -14.10
CA MET A 56 7.98 -11.95 -13.73
C MET A 56 7.63 -10.47 -13.89
N VAL A 57 8.04 -9.65 -12.92
CA VAL A 57 7.91 -8.20 -12.98
C VAL A 57 9.23 -7.52 -12.68
N ARG A 58 9.44 -6.32 -13.25
CA ARG A 58 10.63 -5.53 -12.97
C ARG A 58 10.51 -4.94 -11.57
N ASN A 59 11.50 -5.15 -10.71
CA ASN A 59 11.54 -4.51 -9.39
C ASN A 59 11.85 -3.01 -9.53
N ASP A 60 10.81 -2.21 -9.71
CA ASP A 60 10.82 -0.77 -9.92
C ASP A 60 9.65 -0.09 -9.19
N ASP A 61 9.41 1.18 -9.50
CA ASP A 61 8.38 2.01 -8.86
C ASP A 61 6.94 1.55 -9.15
N ASP A 62 6.73 0.76 -10.20
CA ASP A 62 5.40 0.25 -10.58
C ASP A 62 5.07 -1.06 -9.86
N THR A 63 6.07 -1.77 -9.31
CA THR A 63 5.88 -2.98 -8.52
C THR A 63 5.60 -2.65 -7.06
N THR A 64 4.36 -2.85 -6.63
CA THR A 64 3.88 -2.43 -5.31
C THR A 64 3.11 -3.51 -4.56
N LEU A 65 3.16 -3.45 -3.22
CA LEU A 65 2.14 -4.03 -2.36
C LEU A 65 1.16 -2.93 -1.96
N MET A 66 -0.09 -3.32 -1.78
CA MET A 66 -1.17 -2.40 -1.41
C MET A 66 -1.55 -2.64 0.05
N PHE A 67 -1.62 -1.56 0.82
CA PHE A 67 -1.90 -1.57 2.23
C PHE A 67 -3.20 -0.81 2.51
N THR A 68 -3.98 -1.26 3.48
CA THR A 68 -5.20 -0.58 3.93
C THR A 68 -5.18 -0.34 5.44
N LYS A 69 -5.89 0.70 5.87
CA LYS A 69 -6.12 1.01 7.28
C LYS A 69 -7.58 1.43 7.47
N SER A 70 -8.22 0.90 8.51
CA SER A 70 -9.51 1.42 8.99
C SER A 70 -9.29 2.77 9.64
N LEU A 71 -10.07 3.77 9.22
CA LEU A 71 -10.08 5.12 9.77
C LEU A 71 -11.12 5.29 10.89
N ARG A 72 -12.01 4.31 11.07
CA ARG A 72 -12.93 4.26 12.21
C ARG A 72 -12.30 3.52 13.41
N PRO A 73 -12.61 3.95 14.64
CA PRO A 73 -12.19 3.29 15.87
C PRO A 73 -12.79 1.89 16.02
#